data_AF-A0A6P2KST3-F1
#
_entry.id   AF-A0A6P2KST3-F1
#
_cell.length_a   1.000
_cell.length_b   1.000
_cell.length_c   1.000
_cell.angle_alpha   90.00
_cell.angle_beta   90.00
_cell.angle_gamma   90.00
#
_symmetry.space_group_name_H-M   'P 1'
#
loop_
_entity.id
_entity.type
_entity.pdbx_description
1 polymer ?
#
loop_
_entity_poly.entity_id
_entity_poly.type
_entity_poly.pdbx_seq_one_letter_code
_entity_poly.pdbx_strand_id
1 'polypeptide(L)'
;MFKVRRLIVFYGLVFVASNIFGAPLPDDIIGKWQVKEVHLNTESGRTSEYTWNDPRLNGRIFDFSHDDVSDDVYDFSDHCANPTVQVISAPLRDLMLRSLGGYEYPASGDVDPVRDYKLDSTKGKHMRAFSLNCAKGLWQGDLGRSDGATANMNISGAWIAFVDNQKMYVRWRDETILVLTKIPINAPITASFPCGKASTATEHAICNSYQLSAFDKSIADSFNCMMAQARVSSSLTASLAQSQRRWLKGRNTCGSNAECILKIMRRRLDELATAGSSGD
;
A
#
# COMPACT_ATOMS: atom_id res chain seq x y z
N MET A 1 -26.84 -44.23 65.97
CA MET A 1 -26.34 -42.84 65.92
C MET A 1 -25.19 -42.80 64.92
N PHE A 2 -25.09 -41.71 64.12
CA PHE A 2 -24.13 -41.43 63.01
C PHE A 2 -24.49 -41.92 61.59
N LYS A 3 -25.12 -41.00 60.84
CA LYS A 3 -25.27 -41.03 59.37
C LYS A 3 -24.11 -40.21 58.79
N VAL A 4 -23.19 -40.85 58.05
CA VAL A 4 -22.10 -40.16 57.35
C VAL A 4 -22.60 -39.67 55.98
N ARG A 5 -22.79 -38.36 55.83
CA ARG A 5 -23.06 -37.72 54.53
C ARG A 5 -21.71 -37.44 53.84
N ARG A 6 -21.44 -38.10 52.72
CA ARG A 6 -20.34 -37.74 51.82
C ARG A 6 -20.74 -36.49 51.03
N LEU A 7 -20.08 -35.36 51.28
CA LEU A 7 -20.12 -34.21 50.38
C LEU A 7 -19.12 -34.46 49.24
N ILE A 8 -19.62 -34.49 48.01
CA ILE A 8 -18.81 -34.44 46.79
C ILE A 8 -18.67 -32.96 46.43
N VAL A 9 -17.45 -32.42 46.56
CA VAL A 9 -17.14 -31.05 46.14
C VAL A 9 -16.72 -31.10 44.68
N PHE A 10 -17.59 -30.64 43.78
CA PHE A 10 -17.24 -30.39 42.38
C PHE A 10 -16.46 -29.08 42.30
N TYR A 11 -15.14 -29.17 42.11
CA TYR A 11 -14.34 -28.04 41.67
C TYR A 11 -14.64 -27.79 40.19
N GLY A 12 -15.52 -26.83 39.90
CA GLY A 12 -15.72 -26.31 38.56
C GLY A 12 -14.49 -25.50 38.15
N LEU A 13 -13.66 -26.05 37.26
CA LEU A 13 -12.61 -25.31 36.57
C LEU A 13 -13.30 -24.32 35.63
N VAL A 14 -13.40 -23.06 36.05
CA VAL A 14 -13.83 -21.96 35.19
C VAL A 14 -12.67 -21.66 34.24
N PHE A 15 -12.74 -22.19 33.02
CA PHE A 15 -11.93 -21.71 31.91
C PHE A 15 -12.42 -20.30 31.55
N VAL A 16 -11.75 -19.28 32.08
CA VAL A 16 -11.85 -17.93 31.53
C VAL A 16 -11.12 -17.98 30.19
N ALA A 17 -11.87 -18.12 29.10
CA ALA A 17 -11.35 -17.88 27.77
C ALA A 17 -11.00 -16.38 27.69
N SER A 18 -9.74 -16.05 27.93
CA SER A 18 -9.19 -14.75 27.60
C SER A 18 -9.27 -14.62 26.09
N ASN A 19 -10.36 -14.05 25.56
CA ASN A 19 -10.32 -13.48 24.23
C ASN A 19 -9.23 -12.40 24.31
N ILE A 20 -8.04 -12.72 23.82
CA ILE A 20 -6.99 -11.72 23.60
C ILE A 20 -7.50 -10.89 22.42
N PHE A 21 -8.37 -9.93 22.70
CA PHE A 21 -8.74 -8.91 21.75
C PHE A 21 -7.45 -8.12 21.49
N GLY A 22 -6.94 -8.19 20.26
CA GLY A 22 -5.82 -7.36 19.84
C GLY A 22 -6.16 -5.89 20.07
N ALA A 23 -5.13 -5.06 20.29
CA ALA A 23 -5.36 -3.63 20.52
C ALA A 23 -6.05 -3.00 19.29
N PRO A 24 -6.98 -2.05 19.47
CA PRO A 24 -7.58 -1.35 18.33
C PRO A 24 -6.53 -0.53 17.56
N LEU A 25 -6.86 -0.11 16.34
CA LEU A 25 -6.03 0.83 15.59
C LEU A 25 -5.82 2.13 16.38
N PRO A 26 -4.57 2.61 16.52
CA PRO A 26 -4.29 3.92 17.10
C PRO A 26 -4.99 5.05 16.35
N ASP A 27 -5.53 6.04 17.07
CA ASP A 27 -6.24 7.17 16.46
C ASP A 27 -5.37 7.98 15.48
N ASP A 28 -4.05 7.96 15.66
CA ASP A 28 -3.12 8.67 14.78
C ASP A 28 -3.01 8.05 13.38
N ILE A 29 -3.31 6.75 13.20
CA ILE A 29 -3.41 6.14 11.87
C ILE A 29 -4.72 6.45 11.16
N ILE A 30 -5.79 6.71 11.90
CA ILE A 30 -7.13 6.83 11.33
C ILE A 30 -7.20 7.97 10.32
N GLY A 31 -7.80 7.69 9.17
CA GLY A 31 -7.98 8.60 8.05
C GLY A 31 -7.39 8.08 6.74
N LYS A 32 -7.44 8.95 5.72
CA LYS A 32 -6.95 8.63 4.37
C LYS A 32 -5.48 9.00 4.22
N TRP A 33 -4.72 8.13 3.58
CA TRP A 33 -3.30 8.28 3.31
C TRP A 33 -3.05 8.06 1.84
N GLN A 34 -2.18 8.88 1.25
CA GLN A 34 -1.80 8.75 -0.15
C GLN A 34 -0.37 8.24 -0.28
N VAL A 35 -0.16 7.25 -1.13
CA VAL A 35 1.18 6.84 -1.57
C VAL A 35 1.81 7.99 -2.35
N LYS A 36 2.94 8.49 -1.85
CA LYS A 36 3.73 9.55 -2.50
C LYS A 36 4.95 9.00 -3.22
N GLU A 37 5.50 7.91 -2.71
CA GLU A 37 6.68 7.27 -3.27
C GLU A 37 6.54 5.74 -3.18
N VAL A 38 7.13 5.05 -4.14
CA VAL A 38 7.14 3.58 -4.25
C VAL A 38 8.60 3.16 -4.36
N HIS A 39 9.12 2.54 -3.31
CA HIS A 39 10.54 2.24 -3.17
C HIS A 39 10.77 0.74 -3.31
N LEU A 40 11.84 0.38 -4.01
CA LEU A 40 12.30 -0.99 -4.21
C LEU A 40 13.83 -1.04 -4.09
N ASN A 41 14.38 -2.22 -3.81
CA ASN A 41 15.81 -2.45 -3.96
C ASN A 41 16.18 -2.57 -5.45
N THR A 42 16.55 -1.44 -6.05
CA THR A 42 16.93 -1.33 -7.47
C THR A 42 18.28 -2.01 -7.79
N GLU A 43 19.06 -2.38 -6.78
CA GLU A 43 20.38 -3.01 -6.94
C GLU A 43 20.32 -4.54 -6.81
N SER A 44 19.15 -5.10 -6.47
CA SER A 44 18.97 -6.55 -6.29
C SER A 44 19.14 -7.37 -7.57
N GLY A 45 19.06 -6.75 -8.75
CA GLY A 45 19.06 -7.43 -10.05
C GLY A 45 17.81 -8.29 -10.31
N ARG A 46 16.81 -8.26 -9.42
CA ARG A 46 15.57 -9.03 -9.53
C ARG A 46 14.60 -8.37 -10.52
N THR A 47 14.00 -9.16 -11.39
CA THR A 47 12.81 -8.73 -12.14
C THR A 47 11.65 -8.56 -11.17
N SER A 48 11.20 -7.32 -11.00
CA SER A 48 10.13 -6.95 -10.08
C SER A 48 8.84 -6.67 -10.87
N GLU A 49 7.70 -6.97 -10.27
CA GLU A 49 6.37 -6.62 -10.79
C GLU A 49 6.22 -5.11 -10.89
N TYR A 50 6.74 -4.37 -9.90
CA TYR A 50 6.71 -2.91 -9.86
C TYR A 50 8.08 -2.30 -10.17
N THR A 51 8.05 -1.05 -10.60
CA THR A 51 9.24 -0.22 -10.84
C THR A 51 9.38 0.88 -9.81
N TRP A 52 10.55 1.55 -9.77
CA TRP A 52 10.74 2.69 -8.89
C TRP A 52 9.69 3.78 -9.16
N ASN A 53 8.96 4.22 -8.12
CA ASN A 53 7.83 5.13 -8.25
C ASN A 53 6.75 4.66 -9.24
N ASP A 54 6.48 3.35 -9.28
CA ASP A 54 5.50 2.75 -10.20
C ASP A 54 4.16 3.50 -10.16
N PRO A 55 3.67 3.98 -11.31
CA PRO A 55 2.49 4.83 -11.35
C PRO A 55 1.20 4.09 -10.96
N ARG A 56 1.18 2.75 -11.03
CA ARG A 56 0.04 1.93 -10.57
C ARG A 56 -0.16 2.01 -9.05
N LEU A 57 0.93 2.23 -8.30
CA LEU A 57 0.94 2.37 -6.84
C LEU A 57 1.04 3.84 -6.40
N ASN A 58 1.77 4.67 -7.12
CA ASN A 58 1.90 6.09 -6.78
C ASN A 58 0.55 6.82 -6.94
N GLY A 59 0.17 7.57 -5.92
CA GLY A 59 -1.10 8.29 -5.85
C GLY A 59 -2.26 7.45 -5.32
N ARG A 60 -2.09 6.13 -5.10
CA ARG A 60 -3.10 5.27 -4.47
C ARG A 60 -3.41 5.74 -3.05
N ILE A 61 -4.66 5.57 -2.66
CA ILE A 61 -5.23 6.02 -1.41
C ILE A 61 -5.55 4.80 -0.56
N PHE A 62 -5.01 4.80 0.64
CA PHE A 62 -5.33 3.87 1.70
C PHE A 62 -6.27 4.56 2.69
N ASP A 63 -7.31 3.87 3.13
CA ASP A 63 -8.26 4.36 4.12
C ASP A 63 -8.20 3.48 5.37
N PHE A 64 -7.80 4.08 6.48
CA PHE A 64 -7.70 3.41 7.77
C PHE A 64 -8.84 3.89 8.66
N SER A 65 -9.73 2.97 9.03
CA SER A 65 -10.79 3.19 10.01
C SER A 65 -10.70 2.16 11.13
N HIS A 66 -11.47 2.34 12.19
CA HIS A 66 -11.52 1.34 13.27
C HIS A 66 -12.15 0.01 12.83
N ASP A 67 -12.98 0.03 11.78
CA ASP A 67 -13.78 -1.12 11.35
C ASP A 67 -13.25 -1.77 10.06
N ASP A 68 -12.47 -1.03 9.27
CA ASP A 68 -11.92 -1.50 7.99
C ASP A 68 -10.62 -0.76 7.64
N VAL A 69 -9.66 -1.50 7.09
CA VAL A 69 -8.56 -0.91 6.30
C VAL A 69 -8.73 -1.34 4.86
N SER A 70 -8.73 -0.37 3.95
CA SER A 70 -8.88 -0.59 2.52
C SER A 70 -7.92 0.27 1.72
N ASP A 71 -7.78 -0.05 0.44
CA ASP A 71 -7.02 0.74 -0.51
C ASP A 71 -7.65 0.68 -1.91
N ASP A 72 -7.20 1.57 -2.79
CA ASP A 72 -7.65 1.62 -4.17
C ASP A 72 -6.68 1.01 -5.19
N VAL A 73 -5.69 0.22 -4.74
CA VAL A 73 -4.81 -0.57 -5.61
C VAL A 73 -5.68 -1.62 -6.32
N TYR A 74 -5.44 -1.83 -7.62
CA TYR A 74 -6.35 -2.62 -8.46
C TYR A 74 -6.17 -4.13 -8.28
N ASP A 75 -4.93 -4.60 -8.20
CA ASP A 75 -4.61 -6.02 -8.35
C ASP A 75 -4.92 -6.85 -7.09
N PHE A 76 -5.04 -6.19 -5.94
CA PHE A 76 -5.12 -6.83 -4.63
C PHE A 76 -6.06 -6.07 -3.71
N SER A 77 -7.36 -6.04 -4.03
CA SER A 77 -8.37 -5.39 -3.17
C SER A 77 -8.54 -6.14 -1.84
N ASP A 78 -7.56 -5.97 -0.95
CA ASP A 78 -7.37 -6.69 0.30
C ASP A 78 -7.92 -5.84 1.45
N HIS A 79 -9.24 -5.93 1.66
CA HIS A 79 -9.89 -5.31 2.81
C HIS A 79 -9.55 -6.05 4.11
N CYS A 80 -9.09 -5.30 5.11
CA CYS A 80 -8.85 -5.78 6.47
C CYS A 80 -10.01 -5.36 7.38
N ALA A 81 -11.06 -6.18 7.40
CA ALA A 81 -12.22 -5.93 8.25
C ALA A 81 -11.92 -6.22 9.74
N ASN A 82 -12.47 -5.37 10.62
CA ASN A 82 -12.28 -5.34 12.07
C ASN A 82 -10.81 -5.46 12.49
N PRO A 83 -9.97 -4.53 12.03
CA PRO A 83 -8.53 -4.61 12.19
C PRO A 83 -8.11 -4.44 13.66
N THR A 84 -7.23 -5.32 14.12
CA THR A 84 -6.52 -5.20 15.40
C THR A 84 -5.02 -5.16 15.18
N VAL A 85 -4.30 -4.55 16.11
CA VAL A 85 -2.88 -4.25 15.97
C VAL A 85 -2.03 -5.23 16.75
N GLN A 86 -1.03 -5.79 16.08
CA GLN A 86 0.09 -6.48 16.71
C GLN A 86 1.33 -5.59 16.64
N VAL A 87 1.74 -5.04 17.79
CA VAL A 87 2.91 -4.15 17.87
C VAL A 87 4.18 -4.94 17.60
N ILE A 88 5.04 -4.38 16.74
CA ILE A 88 6.36 -4.91 16.43
C ILE A 88 7.42 -4.00 17.06
N SER A 89 8.14 -4.54 18.04
CA SER A 89 9.25 -3.86 18.68
C SER A 89 10.56 -4.21 17.99
N ALA A 90 10.87 -3.53 16.89
CA ALA A 90 12.13 -3.66 16.16
C ALA A 90 12.51 -2.33 15.50
N PRO A 91 13.81 -1.98 15.41
CA PRO A 91 14.24 -0.88 14.56
C PRO A 91 13.92 -1.20 13.09
N LEU A 92 13.70 -0.18 12.26
CA LEU A 92 13.29 -0.35 10.86
C LEU A 92 14.20 -1.31 10.07
N ARG A 93 15.52 -1.24 10.29
CA ARG A 93 16.47 -2.17 9.67
C ARG A 93 16.17 -3.63 10.01
N ASP A 94 15.97 -3.95 11.30
CA ASP A 94 15.66 -5.33 11.72
C ASP A 94 14.28 -5.77 11.24
N LEU A 95 13.29 -4.87 11.29
CA LEU A 95 11.95 -5.10 10.73
C LEU A 95 12.00 -5.51 9.25
N MET A 96 12.75 -4.76 8.43
CA MET A 96 12.91 -5.05 7.00
C MET A 96 13.67 -6.36 6.78
N LEU A 97 14.80 -6.56 7.47
CA LEU A 97 15.59 -7.79 7.36
C LEU A 97 14.78 -9.05 7.70
N ARG A 98 13.89 -8.97 8.69
CA ARG A 98 13.05 -10.09 9.13
C ARG A 98 11.80 -10.32 8.28
N SER A 99 11.48 -9.44 7.33
CA SER A 99 10.24 -9.51 6.53
C SER A 99 10.48 -9.64 5.02
N LEU A 100 11.56 -9.06 4.49
CA LEU A 100 11.90 -9.09 3.06
C LEU A 100 12.74 -10.34 2.75
N GLY A 101 12.36 -11.06 1.69
CA GLY A 101 13.01 -12.32 1.28
C GLY A 101 14.32 -12.12 0.55
N GLY A 102 14.53 -10.98 -0.11
CA GLY A 102 15.76 -10.64 -0.83
C GLY A 102 17.01 -10.38 0.03
N TYR A 103 16.93 -10.58 1.34
CA TYR A 103 18.05 -10.41 2.28
C TYR A 103 18.31 -11.72 3.00
N GLU A 104 19.54 -11.99 3.43
CA GLU A 104 19.80 -13.07 4.40
C GLU A 104 19.46 -12.61 5.83
N TYR A 105 19.13 -13.57 6.71
CA TYR A 105 18.92 -13.29 8.13
C TYR A 105 19.48 -14.40 9.04
N PRO A 106 20.26 -14.08 10.09
CA PRO A 106 20.79 -12.75 10.43
C PRO A 106 21.73 -12.19 9.36
N ALA A 107 21.58 -10.91 9.01
CA ALA A 107 22.41 -10.27 7.99
C ALA A 107 23.75 -9.79 8.57
N SER A 108 24.78 -9.69 7.71
CA SER A 108 26.02 -9.01 8.03
C SER A 108 25.78 -7.51 8.36
N GLY A 109 26.74 -6.87 9.01
CA GLY A 109 26.59 -5.50 9.50
C GLY A 109 26.51 -4.42 8.41
N ASP A 110 27.05 -4.71 7.21
CA ASP A 110 27.12 -3.82 6.05
C ASP A 110 25.84 -3.83 5.17
N VAL A 111 25.05 -4.90 5.27
CA VAL A 111 23.73 -5.02 4.66
C VAL A 111 22.77 -4.07 5.37
N ASP A 112 22.10 -3.19 4.62
CA ASP A 112 21.16 -2.24 5.19
C ASP A 112 19.98 -2.01 4.23
N PRO A 113 18.86 -2.75 4.41
CA PRO A 113 17.68 -2.56 3.58
C PRO A 113 17.10 -1.14 3.65
N VAL A 114 17.32 -0.39 4.73
CA VAL A 114 16.87 1.01 4.81
C VAL A 114 17.59 1.86 3.77
N ARG A 115 18.90 1.65 3.62
CA ARG A 115 19.73 2.31 2.60
C ARG A 115 19.38 1.83 1.20
N ASP A 116 19.28 0.52 1.00
CA ASP A 116 19.08 -0.07 -0.33
C ASP A 116 17.71 0.32 -0.93
N TYR A 117 16.70 0.49 -0.08
CA TYR A 117 15.38 1.02 -0.46
C TYR A 117 15.33 2.56 -0.48
N LYS A 118 16.42 3.24 -0.11
CA LYS A 118 16.54 4.71 -0.08
C LYS A 118 15.51 5.38 0.86
N LEU A 119 15.22 4.71 1.98
CA LEU A 119 14.36 5.22 3.03
C LEU A 119 15.14 6.16 3.97
N ASP A 120 14.46 7.14 4.55
CA ASP A 120 15.09 8.06 5.49
C ASP A 120 15.61 7.29 6.72
N SER A 121 16.89 7.46 7.03
CA SER A 121 17.51 6.86 8.21
C SER A 121 16.86 7.42 9.48
N THR A 122 16.13 6.56 10.19
CA THR A 122 15.52 6.89 11.49
C THR A 122 16.46 6.66 12.67
N LYS A 123 17.78 6.61 12.46
CA LYS A 123 18.79 6.40 13.51
C LYS A 123 18.46 7.21 14.77
N GLY A 124 18.19 6.50 15.86
CA GLY A 124 17.87 7.07 17.18
C GLY A 124 16.40 7.41 17.44
N LYS A 125 15.49 7.26 16.47
CA LYS A 125 14.04 7.43 16.67
C LYS A 125 13.39 6.07 16.91
N HIS A 126 12.65 5.96 18.01
CA HIS A 126 11.75 4.82 18.22
C HIS A 126 10.59 4.91 17.23
N MET A 127 10.62 4.06 16.20
CA MET A 127 9.49 3.92 15.28
C MET A 127 8.48 2.94 15.87
N ARG A 128 7.19 3.28 15.75
CA ARG A 128 6.11 2.33 16.03
C ARG A 128 5.82 1.56 14.76
N ALA A 129 6.06 0.26 14.79
CA ALA A 129 5.68 -0.64 13.71
C ALA A 129 4.59 -1.61 14.20
N PHE A 130 3.72 -2.02 13.29
CA PHE A 130 2.71 -3.02 13.57
C PHE A 130 2.27 -3.79 12.35
N SER A 131 1.80 -5.00 12.60
CA SER A 131 0.99 -5.78 11.67
C SER A 131 -0.48 -5.66 12.04
N LEU A 132 -1.34 -5.88 11.05
CA LEU A 132 -2.79 -5.90 11.24
C LEU A 132 -3.30 -7.32 11.25
N ASN A 133 -4.04 -7.68 12.29
CA ASN A 133 -4.85 -8.90 12.35
C ASN A 133 -6.28 -8.55 11.97
N CYS A 134 -6.76 -9.10 10.87
CA CYS A 134 -8.08 -8.89 10.31
C CYS A 134 -9.00 -10.07 10.61
N ALA A 135 -10.29 -9.93 10.30
CA ALA A 135 -11.27 -11.01 10.42
C ALA A 135 -10.87 -12.32 9.68
N LYS A 136 -10.13 -12.22 8.58
CA LYS A 136 -9.66 -13.36 7.76
C LYS A 136 -8.23 -13.82 8.11
N GLY A 137 -7.64 -13.30 9.17
CA GLY A 137 -6.25 -13.55 9.56
C GLY A 137 -5.34 -12.34 9.33
N LEU A 138 -4.03 -12.58 9.29
CA LEU A 138 -3.02 -11.55 9.13
C LEU A 138 -3.17 -10.81 7.79
N TRP A 139 -3.12 -9.48 7.80
CA TRP A 139 -3.22 -8.67 6.59
C TRP A 139 -2.06 -8.98 5.63
N GLN A 140 -2.41 -9.44 4.42
CA GLN A 140 -1.45 -9.96 3.44
C GLN A 140 -0.52 -11.03 4.02
N GLY A 141 -1.06 -11.95 4.81
CA GLY A 141 -0.30 -12.96 5.54
C GLY A 141 0.53 -13.92 4.68
N ASP A 142 0.29 -13.93 3.36
CA ASP A 142 1.12 -14.63 2.37
C ASP A 142 2.51 -13.97 2.18
N LEU A 143 2.65 -12.70 2.54
CA LEU A 143 3.92 -12.00 2.48
C LEU A 143 4.83 -12.43 3.62
N GLY A 144 6.09 -12.73 3.33
CA GLY A 144 7.12 -12.98 4.33
C GLY A 144 8.35 -13.61 3.70
N ARG A 145 9.33 -13.95 4.52
CA ARG A 145 10.47 -14.72 4.04
C ARG A 145 10.08 -16.19 3.84
N SER A 146 10.63 -16.80 2.79
CA SER A 146 10.46 -18.24 2.50
C SER A 146 11.61 -19.10 3.06
N ASP A 147 12.69 -18.49 3.54
CA ASP A 147 13.88 -19.19 4.00
C ASP A 147 13.82 -19.56 5.50
N GLY A 148 14.50 -20.66 5.84
CA GLY A 148 14.35 -21.43 7.09
C GLY A 148 14.87 -20.76 8.37
N ALA A 149 14.79 -19.43 8.50
CA ALA A 149 14.87 -18.79 9.80
C ALA A 149 13.80 -19.40 10.72
N THR A 150 14.15 -19.68 11.98
CA THR A 150 13.21 -20.25 12.94
C THR A 150 11.91 -19.43 12.92
N ALA A 151 10.75 -20.08 12.82
CA ALA A 151 9.44 -19.43 12.63
C ALA A 151 9.17 -18.26 13.58
N ASN A 152 9.82 -18.25 14.75
CA ASN A 152 9.69 -17.21 15.78
C ASN A 152 10.40 -15.88 15.44
N MET A 153 11.22 -15.81 14.38
CA MET A 153 11.96 -14.60 14.00
C MET A 153 11.40 -13.90 12.75
N ASN A 154 10.73 -14.63 11.85
CA ASN A 154 10.17 -14.07 10.61
C ASN A 154 8.98 -13.14 10.92
N ILE A 155 8.88 -12.04 10.20
CA ILE A 155 7.73 -11.15 10.24
C ILE A 155 6.95 -11.35 8.94
N SER A 156 5.89 -12.15 9.04
CA SER A 156 4.90 -12.33 7.98
C SER A 156 3.93 -11.14 7.92
N GLY A 157 3.20 -11.03 6.82
CA GLY A 157 2.19 -10.00 6.62
C GLY A 157 2.75 -8.67 6.12
N ALA A 158 1.84 -7.82 5.66
CA ALA A 158 2.13 -6.39 5.55
C ALA A 158 2.37 -5.82 6.96
N TRP A 159 3.29 -4.87 7.04
CA TRP A 159 3.52 -4.08 8.24
C TRP A 159 3.46 -2.61 7.90
N ILE A 160 3.08 -1.81 8.89
CA ILE A 160 3.02 -0.36 8.84
C ILE A 160 4.02 0.16 9.87
N ALA A 161 4.91 1.06 9.47
CA ALA A 161 5.90 1.68 10.34
C ALA A 161 5.75 3.20 10.29
N PHE A 162 5.40 3.81 11.42
CA PHE A 162 5.29 5.26 11.54
C PHE A 162 6.66 5.92 11.61
N VAL A 163 6.89 6.88 10.72
CA VAL A 163 8.00 7.82 10.83
C VAL A 163 7.60 8.94 11.77
N ASP A 164 6.40 9.49 11.58
CA ASP A 164 5.73 10.49 12.41
C ASP A 164 4.22 10.48 12.13
N ASN A 165 3.45 11.46 12.61
CA ASN A 165 2.00 11.53 12.43
C ASN A 165 1.54 11.90 11.00
N GLN A 166 2.47 12.21 10.08
CA GLN A 166 2.18 12.59 8.69
C GLN A 166 2.84 11.66 7.67
N LYS A 167 3.83 10.86 8.05
CA LYS A 167 4.55 9.94 7.16
C LYS A 167 4.64 8.53 7.76
N MET A 168 4.34 7.53 6.94
CA MET A 168 4.52 6.12 7.30
C MET A 168 5.04 5.29 6.12
N TYR A 169 5.67 4.17 6.45
CA TYR A 169 6.08 3.16 5.50
C TYR A 169 5.14 1.96 5.60
N VAL A 170 4.74 1.42 4.45
CA VAL A 170 3.95 0.19 4.37
C VAL A 170 4.72 -0.81 3.54
N ARG A 171 4.99 -1.98 4.11
CA ARG A 171 5.44 -3.12 3.30
C ARG A 171 4.29 -3.58 2.42
N TRP A 172 4.55 -3.63 1.14
CA TRP A 172 3.62 -4.07 0.13
C TRP A 172 4.11 -5.33 -0.60
N ARG A 173 3.29 -5.79 -1.54
CA ARG A 173 3.59 -6.94 -2.39
C ARG A 173 4.82 -6.71 -3.24
N ASP A 174 5.38 -7.82 -3.72
CA ASP A 174 6.60 -7.83 -4.56
C ASP A 174 7.77 -7.07 -3.92
N GLU A 175 7.93 -7.23 -2.60
CA GLU A 175 8.97 -6.59 -1.78
C GLU A 175 8.99 -5.05 -1.88
N THR A 176 7.91 -4.41 -2.28
CA THR A 176 7.85 -2.96 -2.40
C THR A 176 7.62 -2.31 -1.03
N ILE A 177 8.23 -1.15 -0.80
CA ILE A 177 7.91 -0.28 0.34
C ILE A 177 7.20 0.96 -0.16
N LEU A 178 5.97 1.17 0.30
CA LEU A 178 5.19 2.36 0.00
C LEU A 178 5.47 3.43 1.05
N VAL A 179 5.73 4.65 0.58
CA VAL A 179 5.85 5.83 1.45
C VAL A 179 4.53 6.60 1.37
N LEU A 180 3.79 6.60 2.47
CA LEU A 180 2.47 7.20 2.55
C LEU A 180 2.50 8.50 3.34
N THR A 181 1.73 9.49 2.90
CA THR A 181 1.47 10.72 3.65
C THR A 181 -0.01 10.90 3.93
N LYS A 182 -0.35 11.41 5.12
CA LYS A 182 -1.75 11.62 5.51
C LYS A 182 -2.40 12.70 4.63
N ILE A 183 -3.63 12.47 4.19
CA ILE A 183 -4.43 13.45 3.44
C ILE A 183 -5.17 14.33 4.44
N PRO A 184 -4.92 15.65 4.48
CA PRO A 184 -5.69 16.56 5.32
C PRO A 184 -7.18 16.54 4.95
N ILE A 185 -8.06 16.68 5.95
CA ILE A 185 -9.53 16.61 5.77
C ILE A 185 -10.09 17.63 4.76
N ASN A 186 -9.37 18.73 4.53
CA ASN A 186 -9.73 19.82 3.61
C ASN A 186 -8.70 20.01 2.49
N ALA A 187 -7.95 18.96 2.12
CA ALA A 187 -6.98 19.11 1.04
C ALA A 187 -7.69 19.52 -0.27
N PRO A 188 -7.11 20.39 -1.11
CA PRO A 188 -7.73 20.67 -2.39
C PRO A 188 -7.67 19.43 -3.29
N ILE A 189 -8.79 19.06 -3.92
CA ILE A 189 -8.79 18.08 -5.00
C ILE A 189 -8.21 18.76 -6.24
N THR A 190 -7.16 18.18 -6.79
CA THR A 190 -6.49 18.68 -7.99
C THR A 190 -6.41 17.56 -9.01
N ALA A 191 -6.72 17.83 -10.28
CA ALA A 191 -6.54 16.87 -11.38
C ALA A 191 -5.25 17.20 -12.16
N SER A 192 -4.97 16.46 -13.24
CA SER A 192 -3.90 16.80 -14.19
C SER A 192 -4.22 18.04 -15.04
N PHE A 193 -5.45 18.55 -14.95
CA PHE A 193 -5.96 19.74 -15.63
C PHE A 193 -6.64 20.70 -14.63
N PRO A 194 -6.80 21.99 -14.98
CA PRO A 194 -7.47 22.96 -14.10
C PRO A 194 -8.95 22.61 -13.93
N CYS A 195 -9.37 22.28 -12.70
CA CYS A 195 -10.76 21.89 -12.44
C CYS A 195 -11.80 22.98 -12.75
N GLY A 196 -11.44 24.26 -12.67
CA GLY A 196 -12.28 25.36 -13.13
C GLY A 196 -12.50 25.42 -14.65
N LYS A 197 -11.79 24.57 -15.42
CA LYS A 197 -11.94 24.40 -16.88
C LYS A 197 -12.55 23.03 -17.25
N ALA A 198 -13.02 22.26 -16.27
CA ALA A 198 -13.74 21.02 -16.54
C ALA A 198 -14.95 21.31 -17.43
N SER A 199 -15.11 20.50 -18.48
CA SER A 199 -16.08 20.72 -19.56
C SER A 199 -16.99 19.52 -19.81
N THR A 200 -16.64 18.35 -19.26
CA THR A 200 -17.42 17.12 -19.40
C THR A 200 -17.87 16.60 -18.02
N ALA A 201 -18.97 15.84 -17.98
CA ALA A 201 -19.44 15.20 -16.74
C ALA A 201 -18.35 14.32 -16.09
N THR A 202 -17.51 13.68 -16.91
CA THR A 202 -16.36 12.91 -16.45
C THR A 202 -15.29 13.79 -15.80
N GLU A 203 -14.94 14.91 -16.41
CA GLU A 203 -13.97 15.86 -15.82
C GLU A 203 -14.48 16.44 -14.51
N HIS A 204 -15.77 16.77 -14.42
CA HIS A 204 -16.37 17.20 -13.15
C HIS A 204 -16.33 16.09 -12.09
N ALA A 205 -16.60 14.84 -12.45
CA ALA A 205 -16.50 13.72 -11.51
C ALA A 205 -15.06 13.54 -11.01
N ILE A 206 -14.06 13.64 -11.90
CA ILE A 206 -12.63 13.59 -11.55
C ILE A 206 -12.28 14.71 -10.56
N CYS A 207 -12.74 15.93 -10.83
CA CYS A 207 -12.48 17.09 -9.97
C CYS A 207 -13.19 17.08 -8.62
N ASN A 208 -14.18 16.21 -8.43
CA ASN A 208 -14.93 16.06 -7.19
C ASN A 208 -14.56 14.78 -6.42
N SER A 209 -13.55 14.03 -6.85
CA SER A 209 -13.11 12.80 -6.19
C SER A 209 -11.59 12.74 -6.09
N TYR A 210 -11.06 12.67 -4.87
CA TYR A 210 -9.61 12.49 -4.66
C TYR A 210 -9.08 11.27 -5.39
N GLN A 211 -9.80 10.16 -5.30
CA GLN A 211 -9.41 8.89 -5.91
C GLN A 211 -9.27 9.06 -7.43
N LEU A 212 -10.32 9.57 -8.09
CA LEU A 212 -10.32 9.79 -9.54
C LEU A 212 -9.24 10.79 -9.96
N SER A 213 -9.08 11.88 -9.19
CA SER A 213 -8.07 12.89 -9.48
C SER A 213 -6.65 12.35 -9.33
N ALA A 214 -6.41 11.44 -8.39
CA ALA A 214 -5.13 10.79 -8.20
C ALA A 214 -4.82 9.84 -9.37
N PHE A 215 -5.79 9.04 -9.83
CA PHE A 215 -5.62 8.23 -11.04
C PHE A 215 -5.37 9.09 -12.29
N ASP A 216 -6.09 10.19 -12.44
CA ASP A 216 -5.91 11.13 -13.55
C ASP A 216 -4.50 11.70 -13.59
N LYS A 217 -3.93 12.09 -12.43
CA LYS A 217 -2.53 12.52 -12.32
C LYS A 217 -1.55 11.41 -12.68
N SER A 218 -1.68 10.21 -12.10
CA SER A 218 -0.79 9.09 -12.40
C SER A 218 -0.74 8.79 -13.90
N ILE A 219 -1.90 8.78 -14.58
CA ILE A 219 -1.99 8.57 -16.03
C ILE A 219 -1.30 9.70 -16.81
N ALA A 220 -1.51 10.96 -16.41
CA ALA A 220 -0.90 12.10 -17.06
C ALA A 220 0.63 12.07 -16.94
N ASP A 221 1.15 11.75 -15.75
CA ASP A 221 2.59 11.64 -15.49
C ASP A 221 3.21 10.48 -16.29
N SER A 222 2.58 9.31 -16.30
CA SER A 222 3.04 8.17 -17.13
C SER A 222 3.05 8.51 -18.62
N PHE A 223 1.97 9.14 -19.11
CA PHE A 223 1.90 9.56 -20.50
C PHE A 223 2.99 10.58 -20.86
N ASN A 224 3.24 11.55 -19.97
CA ASN A 224 4.28 12.56 -20.16
C ASN A 224 5.68 11.92 -20.20
N CYS A 225 5.95 10.94 -19.33
CA CYS A 225 7.20 10.20 -19.31
C CYS A 225 7.41 9.43 -20.63
N MET A 226 6.42 8.66 -21.07
CA MET A 226 6.48 7.96 -22.36
C MET A 226 6.65 8.92 -23.54
N MET A 227 5.96 10.07 -23.52
CA MET A 227 6.11 11.10 -24.55
C MET A 227 7.52 11.71 -24.55
N ALA A 228 8.17 11.83 -23.39
CA ALA A 228 9.56 12.29 -23.31
C ALA A 228 10.52 11.26 -23.91
N GLN A 229 10.36 9.98 -23.55
CA GLN A 229 11.16 8.87 -24.11
C GLN A 229 11.00 8.76 -25.64
N ALA A 230 9.76 8.82 -26.13
CA ALA A 230 9.45 8.78 -27.56
C ALA A 230 10.07 9.95 -28.36
N ARG A 231 10.23 11.12 -27.73
CA ARG A 231 10.93 12.26 -28.35
C ARG A 231 12.43 12.00 -28.47
N VAL A 232 13.05 11.38 -27.47
CA VAL A 232 14.47 11.01 -27.50
C VAL A 232 14.75 9.97 -28.58
N SER A 233 13.89 8.97 -28.72
CA SER A 233 14.04 7.90 -29.73
C SER A 233 13.54 8.27 -31.13
N SER A 234 13.06 9.51 -31.34
CA SER A 234 12.51 10.00 -32.62
C SER A 234 11.45 9.09 -33.25
N SER A 235 10.66 8.39 -32.43
CA SER A 235 9.66 7.43 -32.90
C SER A 235 8.34 7.56 -32.12
N LEU A 236 7.24 7.11 -32.71
CA LEU A 236 5.95 6.84 -32.04
C LEU A 236 5.18 8.01 -31.37
N THR A 237 5.72 9.23 -31.27
CA THR A 237 5.06 10.37 -30.58
C THR A 237 3.65 10.66 -31.11
N ALA A 238 3.46 10.66 -32.44
CA ALA A 238 2.15 10.89 -33.06
C ALA A 238 1.14 9.77 -32.73
N SER A 239 1.60 8.51 -32.73
CA SER A 239 0.79 7.34 -32.41
C SER A 239 0.38 7.35 -30.93
N LEU A 240 1.32 7.63 -30.02
CA LEU A 240 1.10 7.73 -28.58
C LEU A 240 0.08 8.84 -28.27
N ALA A 241 0.25 10.02 -28.86
CA ALA A 241 -0.70 11.13 -28.70
C ALA A 241 -2.10 10.79 -29.26
N GLN A 242 -2.18 10.10 -30.40
CA GLN A 242 -3.46 9.66 -30.95
C GLN A 242 -4.12 8.58 -30.09
N SER A 243 -3.35 7.66 -29.52
CA SER A 243 -3.82 6.65 -28.57
C SER A 243 -4.42 7.31 -27.32
N GLN A 244 -3.72 8.28 -26.73
CA GLN A 244 -4.22 9.01 -25.57
C GLN A 244 -5.51 9.80 -25.87
N ARG A 245 -5.60 10.48 -27.02
CA ARG A 245 -6.84 11.16 -27.43
C ARG A 245 -8.01 10.20 -27.62
N ARG A 246 -7.77 9.03 -28.20
CA ARG A 246 -8.79 7.98 -28.34
C ARG A 246 -9.23 7.46 -26.97
N TRP A 247 -8.29 7.22 -26.08
CA TRP A 247 -8.57 6.81 -24.71
C TRP A 247 -9.41 7.86 -23.96
N LEU A 248 -9.07 9.15 -24.04
CA LEU A 248 -9.85 10.23 -23.41
C LEU A 248 -11.31 10.27 -23.90
N LYS A 249 -11.55 10.07 -25.20
CA LYS A 249 -12.91 9.95 -25.74
C LYS A 249 -13.65 8.75 -25.14
N GLY A 250 -12.98 7.60 -25.01
CA GLY A 250 -13.52 6.41 -24.37
C GLY A 250 -13.84 6.61 -22.89
N ARG A 251 -12.92 7.22 -22.13
CA ARG A 251 -13.14 7.59 -20.72
C ARG A 251 -14.36 8.49 -20.55
N ASN A 252 -14.53 9.47 -21.43
CA ASN A 252 -15.61 10.45 -21.34
C ASN A 252 -17.01 9.85 -21.64
N THR A 253 -17.11 8.64 -22.21
CA THR A 253 -18.42 7.97 -22.36
C THR A 253 -18.99 7.48 -21.03
N CYS A 254 -18.18 7.38 -19.97
CA CYS A 254 -18.64 7.05 -18.63
C CYS A 254 -19.54 8.12 -17.99
N GLY A 255 -19.54 9.35 -18.52
CA GLY A 255 -20.23 10.46 -17.85
C GLY A 255 -19.68 10.67 -16.44
N SER A 256 -20.55 10.81 -15.44
CA SER A 256 -20.17 10.98 -14.03
C SER A 256 -20.03 9.67 -13.25
N ASN A 257 -20.15 8.49 -13.89
CA ASN A 257 -20.07 7.20 -13.20
C ASN A 257 -18.62 6.91 -12.74
N ALA A 258 -18.37 7.03 -11.43
CA ALA A 258 -17.04 6.87 -10.85
C ALA A 258 -16.45 5.46 -11.05
N GLU A 259 -17.23 4.40 -10.91
CA GLU A 259 -16.76 3.02 -11.11
C GLU A 259 -16.33 2.76 -12.57
N CYS A 260 -17.11 3.27 -13.52
CA CYS A 260 -16.77 3.22 -14.94
C CYS A 260 -15.45 3.97 -15.22
N ILE A 261 -15.31 5.18 -14.68
CA ILE A 261 -14.10 6.00 -14.85
C ILE A 261 -12.89 5.28 -14.25
N LEU A 262 -12.99 4.79 -13.01
CA LEU A 262 -11.92 4.05 -12.32
C LEU A 262 -11.47 2.83 -13.13
N LYS A 263 -12.41 2.04 -13.63
CA LYS A 263 -12.11 0.85 -14.43
C LYS A 263 -11.31 1.19 -15.69
N ILE A 264 -11.72 2.23 -16.41
CA ILE A 264 -11.01 2.69 -17.63
C ILE A 264 -9.65 3.30 -17.29
N MET A 265 -9.53 4.00 -16.16
CA MET A 265 -8.27 4.59 -15.69
C MET A 265 -7.25 3.54 -15.27
N ARG A 266 -7.65 2.54 -14.48
CA ARG A 266 -6.78 1.43 -14.04
C ARG A 266 -6.16 0.70 -15.23
N ARG A 267 -7.02 0.27 -16.18
CA ARG A 267 -6.55 -0.36 -17.43
C ARG A 267 -5.55 0.51 -18.20
N ARG A 268 -5.79 1.82 -18.28
CA ARG A 268 -4.88 2.72 -18.99
C ARG A 268 -3.54 2.84 -18.30
N LEU A 269 -3.54 2.87 -16.98
CA LEU A 269 -2.34 2.96 -16.18
C LEU A 269 -1.47 1.72 -16.37
N ASP A 270 -2.09 0.53 -16.38
CA ASP A 270 -1.39 -0.73 -16.68
C ASP A 270 -0.80 -0.75 -18.09
N GLU A 271 -1.57 -0.31 -19.09
CA GLU A 271 -1.09 -0.18 -20.48
C GLU A 271 0.13 0.74 -20.58
N LEU A 272 0.14 1.87 -19.86
CA LEU A 272 1.25 2.83 -19.88
C LEU A 272 2.47 2.33 -19.08
N ALA A 273 2.24 1.64 -17.97
CA ALA A 273 3.32 1.08 -17.14
C ALA A 273 4.06 -0.05 -17.87
N THR A 274 3.34 -0.97 -18.51
CA THR A 274 3.91 -2.11 -19.25
C THR A 274 4.56 -1.71 -20.57
N ALA A 275 4.03 -0.71 -21.26
CA ALA A 275 4.65 -0.20 -22.49
C ALA A 275 5.98 0.52 -22.20
N GLY A 276 6.14 1.12 -21.01
CA GLY A 276 7.39 1.74 -20.57
C GLY A 276 8.49 0.75 -20.18
N SER A 277 8.14 -0.46 -19.77
CA SER A 277 9.10 -1.52 -19.40
C SER A 277 9.61 -2.35 -20.60
N SER A 278 9.00 -2.19 -21.78
CA SER A 278 9.29 -2.97 -22.99
C SER A 278 10.28 -2.27 -23.94
N GLY A 279 11.00 -1.25 -23.44
CA GLY A 279 11.84 -0.34 -24.22
C GLY A 279 13.34 -0.59 -24.11
N ASP A 280 13.77 -1.84 -23.88
CA ASP A 280 15.15 -2.29 -24.07
C ASP A 280 15.37 -2.81 -25.49
#